data_AF-A0A0P7Y4I4-F1
#
_entry.id   AF-A0A0P7Y4I4-F1
#
_cell.length_a   1.000
_cell.length_b   1.000
_cell.length_c   1.000
_cell.angle_alpha   90.00
_cell.angle_beta   90.00
_cell.angle_gamma   90.00
#
_symmetry.space_group_name_H-M   'P 1'
#
loop_
_entity.id
_entity.type
_entity.pdbx_description
1 polymer ?
#
loop_
_entity_poly.entity_id
_entity_poly.type
_entity_poly.pdbx_seq_one_letter_code
_entity_poly.pdbx_strand_id
1 'polypeptide(L)'
;MGRSVQTRNRRISSNRVGSVDWQDAMESFALYAALVEDEGAREVLMDMGGAEILISHSEAPELARMFARETPAELLIAIVRPAHSNDARFIEVFTEELDRAGRTVGLFATLEEADAFLVANRTEAQAGGDDNGVSGWFKRLISR
;
A
#
# COMPACT_ATOMS: atom_id res chain seq x y z
N MET A 1 10.11 -20.50 1.30
CA MET A 1 9.39 -19.22 1.45
C MET A 1 9.73 -18.33 0.27
N GLY A 2 8.73 -17.76 -0.41
CA GLY A 2 8.92 -17.06 -1.69
C GLY A 2 8.51 -15.59 -1.59
N ARG A 3 9.49 -14.69 -1.68
CA ARG A 3 9.29 -13.26 -1.83
C ARG A 3 9.84 -12.84 -3.19
N SER A 4 9.05 -12.15 -4.00
CA SER A 4 9.56 -11.41 -5.14
C SER A 4 9.24 -9.93 -4.99
N VAL A 5 10.23 -9.09 -5.28
CA VAL A 5 10.11 -7.63 -5.27
C VAL A 5 10.65 -7.13 -6.60
N GLN A 6 9.89 -6.28 -7.26
CA GLN A 6 10.28 -5.65 -8.51
C GLN A 6 9.94 -4.17 -8.44
N THR A 7 10.79 -3.32 -9.00
CA THR A 7 10.51 -1.90 -9.14
C THR A 7 10.29 -1.53 -10.61
N ARG A 8 9.20 -0.82 -10.91
CA ARG A 8 8.92 -0.30 -12.25
C ARG A 8 8.13 1.00 -12.14
N ASN A 9 8.50 2.02 -12.91
CA ASN A 9 7.78 3.31 -12.93
C ASN A 9 7.58 3.92 -11.52
N ARG A 10 8.61 3.85 -10.65
CA ARG A 10 8.56 4.31 -9.25
C ARG A 10 7.54 3.55 -8.37
N ARG A 11 7.07 2.39 -8.82
CA ARG A 11 6.24 1.47 -8.04
C ARG A 11 7.05 0.26 -7.63
N ILE A 12 6.93 -0.12 -6.37
CA ILE A 12 7.41 -1.38 -5.81
C ILE A 12 6.27 -2.38 -5.88
N SER A 13 6.46 -3.48 -6.61
CA SER A 13 5.53 -4.62 -6.67
C SER A 13 6.05 -5.74 -5.76
N SER A 14 5.44 -5.80 -4.57
CA SER A 14 5.48 -6.84 -3.54
C SER A 14 4.70 -8.12 -3.86
N ASN A 15 5.26 -9.29 -4.14
CA ASN A 15 4.48 -10.55 -4.10
C ASN A 15 4.97 -11.48 -2.97
N ARG A 16 4.04 -11.93 -2.13
CA ARG A 16 4.29 -12.79 -0.97
C ARG A 16 3.58 -14.13 -1.11
N VAL A 17 4.40 -15.19 -1.06
CA VAL A 17 3.94 -16.57 -1.07
C VAL A 17 4.59 -17.35 0.09
N GLY A 18 3.73 -17.95 0.91
CA GLY A 18 4.10 -18.71 2.11
C GLY A 18 4.00 -17.89 3.40
N SER A 19 4.55 -18.46 4.48
CA SER A 19 4.55 -17.85 5.81
C SER A 19 5.19 -16.46 5.80
N VAL A 20 4.68 -15.51 6.58
CA VAL A 20 5.28 -14.21 6.86
C VAL A 20 5.29 -14.01 8.36
N ASP A 21 6.48 -13.96 8.94
CA ASP A 21 6.66 -13.62 10.34
C ASP A 21 7.11 -12.16 10.55
N TRP A 22 7.37 -11.79 11.79
CA TRP A 22 7.77 -10.44 12.16
C TRP A 22 9.09 -10.01 11.51
N GLN A 23 10.08 -10.92 11.45
CA GLN A 23 11.38 -10.64 10.86
C GLN A 23 11.21 -10.39 9.36
N ASP A 24 10.44 -11.25 8.69
CA ASP A 24 10.14 -11.10 7.26
C ASP A 24 9.48 -9.75 6.94
N ALA A 25 8.56 -9.31 7.80
CA ALA A 25 7.92 -8.01 7.67
C ALA A 25 8.92 -6.86 7.83
N MET A 26 9.76 -6.89 8.87
CA MET A 26 10.77 -5.84 9.11
C MET A 26 11.81 -5.77 7.98
N GLU A 27 12.29 -6.90 7.48
CA GLU A 27 13.18 -6.95 6.31
C GLU A 27 12.53 -6.32 5.08
N SER A 28 11.22 -6.49 4.94
CA SER A 28 10.46 -5.92 3.83
C SER A 28 10.36 -4.41 3.95
N PHE A 29 10.16 -3.88 5.15
CA PHE A 29 10.07 -2.45 5.38
C PHE A 29 11.40 -1.76 5.10
N ALA A 30 12.50 -2.35 5.58
CA ALA A 30 13.85 -1.87 5.28
C ALA A 30 14.13 -1.85 3.77
N LEU A 31 13.71 -2.92 3.06
CA LEU A 31 13.83 -2.97 1.60
C LEU A 31 13.00 -1.89 0.90
N TYR A 32 11.75 -1.66 1.34
CA TYR A 32 10.91 -0.61 0.76
C TYR A 32 11.49 0.79 1.01
N ALA A 33 12.00 1.05 2.21
CA ALA A 33 12.68 2.30 2.54
C ALA A 33 13.88 2.54 1.61
N ALA A 34 14.74 1.53 1.43
CA ALA A 34 15.88 1.61 0.52
C ALA A 34 15.45 1.88 -0.93
N LEU A 35 14.44 1.18 -1.45
CA LEU A 35 13.95 1.41 -2.82
C LEU A 35 13.30 2.79 -3.00
N VAL A 36 12.72 3.35 -1.94
CA VAL A 36 12.18 4.72 -1.97
C VAL A 36 13.31 5.76 -1.99
N GLU A 37 14.40 5.52 -1.27
CA GLU A 37 15.58 6.38 -1.24
C GLU A 37 16.39 6.28 -2.55
N ASP A 38 16.76 5.07 -2.95
CA ASP A 38 17.69 4.82 -4.05
C ASP A 38 17.03 4.97 -5.44
N GLU A 39 15.80 4.48 -5.60
CA GLU A 39 15.09 4.46 -6.89
C GLU A 39 13.97 5.50 -6.96
N GLY A 40 13.79 6.28 -5.90
CA GLY A 40 12.75 7.31 -5.84
C GLY A 40 11.35 6.72 -5.92
N ALA A 41 11.14 5.47 -5.47
CA ALA A 41 9.82 4.85 -5.45
C ALA A 41 8.82 5.70 -4.64
N ARG A 42 7.55 5.67 -5.06
CA ARG A 42 6.44 6.45 -4.48
C ARG A 42 5.18 5.62 -4.26
N GLU A 43 5.15 4.40 -4.78
CA GLU A 43 4.01 3.49 -4.64
C GLU A 43 4.50 2.11 -4.21
N VAL A 44 3.73 1.44 -3.37
CA VAL A 44 3.91 0.02 -3.03
C VAL A 44 2.60 -0.72 -3.30
N LEU A 45 2.68 -1.76 -4.12
CA LEU A 45 1.64 -2.77 -4.28
C LEU A 45 2.09 -4.03 -3.54
N MET A 46 1.39 -4.44 -2.49
CA MET A 46 1.66 -5.65 -1.71
C MET A 46 0.61 -6.71 -2.01
N ASP A 47 0.95 -7.67 -2.86
CA ASP A 47 0.16 -8.88 -3.08
C ASP A 47 0.41 -9.88 -1.95
N MET A 48 -0.57 -9.99 -1.06
CA MET A 48 -0.57 -10.96 0.05
C MET A 48 -1.45 -12.18 -0.25
N GLY A 49 -1.98 -12.32 -1.48
CA GLY A 49 -2.96 -13.36 -1.79
C GLY A 49 -2.49 -14.79 -1.48
N GLY A 50 -1.20 -15.05 -1.65
CA GLY A 50 -0.55 -16.34 -1.32
C GLY A 50 0.19 -16.36 0.02
N ALA A 51 0.06 -15.32 0.83
CA ALA A 51 0.75 -15.21 2.12
C ALA A 51 -0.05 -15.90 3.24
N GLU A 52 0.68 -16.55 4.15
CA GLU A 52 0.17 -17.04 5.43
C GLU A 52 0.79 -16.18 6.53
N ILE A 53 -0.03 -15.46 7.30
CA ILE A 53 0.50 -14.49 8.26
C ILE A 53 0.65 -15.16 9.64
N LEU A 54 1.89 -15.30 10.09
CA LEU A 54 2.22 -15.91 11.38
C LEU A 54 2.30 -14.90 12.52
N ILE A 55 1.80 -13.67 12.29
CA ILE A 55 1.80 -12.56 13.23
C ILE A 55 0.39 -12.38 13.79
N SER A 56 0.27 -12.18 15.10
CA SER A 56 -1.04 -11.95 15.69
C SER A 56 -1.60 -10.59 15.28
N HIS A 57 -2.91 -10.51 15.02
CA HIS A 57 -3.61 -9.25 14.76
C HIS A 57 -3.45 -8.22 15.88
N SER A 58 -3.17 -8.65 17.12
CA SER A 58 -2.87 -7.76 18.25
C SER A 58 -1.56 -6.99 18.09
N GLU A 59 -0.64 -7.50 17.27
CA GLU A 59 0.68 -6.91 17.02
C GLU A 59 0.66 -5.98 15.77
N ALA A 60 -0.42 -6.03 14.98
CA ALA A 60 -0.58 -5.20 13.78
C ALA A 60 -0.40 -3.69 14.04
N PRO A 61 -0.90 -3.09 15.15
CA PRO A 61 -0.66 -1.68 15.44
C PRO A 61 0.81 -1.33 15.66
N GLU A 62 1.58 -2.23 16.29
CA GLU A 62 3.01 -2.01 16.47
C GLU A 62 3.72 -2.09 15.12
N LEU A 63 3.39 -3.08 14.30
CA LEU A 63 4.00 -3.23 12.98
C LEU A 63 3.67 -2.05 12.05
N ALA A 64 2.44 -1.52 12.11
CA ALA A 64 2.04 -0.33 11.36
C ALA A 64 2.83 0.91 11.79
N ARG A 65 3.06 1.09 13.11
CA ARG A 65 3.92 2.17 13.61
C ARG A 65 5.36 2.03 13.14
N MET A 66 5.90 0.82 13.13
CA MET A 66 7.25 0.56 12.60
C MET A 66 7.30 0.90 11.11
N PHE A 67 6.36 0.39 10.31
CA PHE A 67 6.27 0.71 8.87
C PHE A 67 6.24 2.22 8.62
N ALA A 68 5.38 2.95 9.34
CA ALA A 68 5.26 4.39 9.21
C ALA A 68 6.55 5.13 9.60
N ARG A 69 7.33 4.62 10.55
CA ARG A 69 8.62 5.23 10.91
C ARG A 69 9.68 5.00 9.84
N GLU A 70 9.73 3.81 9.25
CA GLU A 70 10.76 3.43 8.28
C GLU A 70 10.47 3.97 6.86
N THR A 71 9.23 4.37 6.55
CA THR A 71 8.82 4.80 5.21
C THR A 71 8.30 6.25 5.19
N PRO A 72 8.50 7.00 4.08
CA PRO A 72 8.02 8.38 4.00
C PRO A 72 6.50 8.47 3.91
N ALA A 73 5.95 9.57 4.43
CA ALA A 73 4.50 9.79 4.58
C ALA A 73 3.74 9.75 3.26
N GLU A 74 4.40 10.17 2.17
CA GLU A 74 3.84 10.28 0.83
C GLU A 74 3.83 8.95 0.07
N LEU A 75 4.34 7.87 0.66
CA LEU A 75 4.33 6.54 0.05
C LEU A 75 2.88 6.04 -0.05
N LEU A 76 2.39 5.87 -1.28
CA LEU A 76 1.06 5.33 -1.56
C LEU A 76 1.07 3.81 -1.49
N ILE A 77 0.14 3.22 -0.74
CA ILE A 77 0.17 1.79 -0.41
C ILE A 77 -1.12 1.11 -0.86
N ALA A 78 -1.01 0.03 -1.63
CA ALA A 78 -2.13 -0.82 -1.99
C ALA A 78 -1.82 -2.26 -1.59
N ILE A 79 -2.74 -2.91 -0.87
CA ILE A 79 -2.55 -4.27 -0.37
C ILE A 79 -3.66 -5.15 -0.94
N VAL A 80 -3.30 -6.29 -1.54
CA VAL A 80 -4.26 -7.35 -1.88
C VAL A 80 -4.39 -8.26 -0.67
N ARG A 81 -5.63 -8.52 -0.24
CA ARG A 81 -5.93 -9.35 0.94
C ARG A 81 -5.35 -10.77 0.80
N PRO A 82 -4.89 -11.37 1.91
CA PRO A 82 -4.56 -12.79 1.92
C PRO A 82 -5.81 -13.64 1.67
N ALA A 83 -5.64 -14.78 1.00
CA ALA A 83 -6.74 -15.69 0.70
C ALA A 83 -7.31 -16.37 1.96
N HIS A 84 -6.49 -16.52 3.01
CA HIS A 84 -6.90 -17.14 4.27
C HIS A 84 -7.53 -16.12 5.22
N SER A 85 -8.74 -16.43 5.70
CA SER A 85 -9.57 -15.53 6.51
C SER A 85 -8.97 -15.16 7.86
N ASN A 86 -8.16 -16.04 8.46
CA ASN A 86 -7.53 -15.78 9.76
C ASN A 86 -6.48 -14.67 9.66
N ASP A 87 -5.85 -14.56 8.49
CA ASP A 87 -4.76 -13.63 8.20
C ASP A 87 -5.32 -12.25 7.78
N ALA A 88 -6.53 -12.26 7.21
CA ALA A 88 -7.20 -11.04 6.78
C ALA A 88 -7.39 -10.05 7.94
N ARG A 89 -7.65 -10.53 9.16
CA ARG A 89 -7.86 -9.65 10.31
C ARG A 89 -6.62 -8.85 10.68
N PHE A 90 -5.44 -9.47 10.56
CA PHE A 90 -4.18 -8.78 10.79
C PHE A 90 -4.00 -7.62 9.80
N ILE A 91 -4.20 -7.90 8.50
CA ILE A 91 -4.03 -6.90 7.44
C ILE A 91 -5.07 -5.78 7.54
N GLU A 92 -6.30 -6.08 7.93
CA GLU A 92 -7.32 -5.08 8.20
C GLU A 92 -6.87 -4.10 9.29
N VAL A 93 -6.45 -4.61 10.45
CA VAL A 93 -6.00 -3.76 11.57
C VAL A 93 -4.74 -2.99 11.19
N PHE A 94 -3.78 -3.62 10.50
CA PHE A 94 -2.59 -2.94 10.00
C PHE A 94 -2.94 -1.77 9.07
N THR A 95 -3.88 -1.98 8.15
CA THR A 95 -4.33 -0.94 7.20
C THR A 95 -5.06 0.20 7.91
N GLU A 96 -5.94 -0.11 8.86
CA GLU A 96 -6.62 0.91 9.67
C GLU A 96 -5.64 1.78 10.46
N GLU A 97 -4.57 1.19 10.99
CA GLU A 97 -3.56 1.92 11.76
C GLU A 97 -2.69 2.82 10.87
N LEU A 98 -2.37 2.39 9.65
CA LEU A 98 -1.70 3.23 8.66
C LEU A 98 -2.58 4.42 8.23
N ASP A 99 -3.86 4.18 7.98
CA ASP A 99 -4.84 5.23 7.66
C ASP A 99 -4.97 6.24 8.80
N ARG A 100 -5.09 5.77 10.06
CA ARG A 100 -5.07 6.63 11.27
C ARG A 100 -3.78 7.45 11.39
N ALA A 101 -2.66 6.92 10.92
CA ALA A 101 -1.38 7.62 10.87
C ALA A 101 -1.26 8.61 9.69
N GLY A 102 -2.34 8.82 8.93
CA GLY A 102 -2.40 9.74 7.80
C GLY A 102 -1.75 9.21 6.52
N ARG A 103 -1.57 7.89 6.41
CA ARG A 103 -1.03 7.27 5.19
C ARG A 103 -2.14 7.03 4.17
N THR A 104 -1.83 7.25 2.90
CA THR A 104 -2.74 6.87 1.81
C THR A 104 -2.58 5.37 1.54
N VAL A 105 -3.50 4.58 2.10
CA VAL A 105 -3.48 3.11 2.02
C VAL A 105 -4.83 2.56 1.57
N GLY A 106 -4.82 1.47 0.79
CA GLY A 106 -6.03 0.74 0.40
C GLY A 106 -5.87 -0.77 0.52
N LEU A 107 -6.97 -1.46 0.84
CA LEU A 107 -7.04 -2.91 0.97
C LEU A 107 -8.07 -3.51 0.01
N PHE A 108 -7.63 -4.38 -0.90
CA PHE A 108 -8.39 -4.82 -2.07
C PHE A 108 -8.51 -6.34 -2.16
N ALA A 109 -9.52 -6.82 -2.86
CA ALA A 109 -9.71 -8.25 -3.06
C ALA A 109 -8.85 -8.79 -4.21
N THR A 110 -8.51 -7.93 -5.18
CA THR A 110 -7.78 -8.32 -6.38
C THR A 110 -6.64 -7.37 -6.70
N LEU A 111 -5.66 -7.86 -7.47
CA LEU A 111 -4.59 -7.04 -8.04
C LEU A 111 -5.12 -5.91 -8.92
N GLU A 112 -6.19 -6.17 -9.68
CA GLU A 112 -6.79 -5.19 -10.59
C GLU A 112 -7.36 -3.98 -9.84
N GLU A 113 -8.09 -4.22 -8.74
CA GLU A 113 -8.62 -3.17 -7.88
C GLU A 113 -7.49 -2.35 -7.22
N ALA A 114 -6.46 -3.04 -6.74
CA ALA A 114 -5.30 -2.41 -6.12
C ALA A 114 -4.53 -1.54 -7.11
N ASP A 115 -4.34 -2.02 -8.34
CA ASP A 115 -3.72 -1.25 -9.42
C ASP A 115 -4.55 -0.04 -9.82
N ALA A 116 -5.88 -0.18 -9.94
CA ALA A 116 -6.78 0.92 -10.26
C ALA A 116 -6.70 2.04 -9.21
N PHE A 117 -6.64 1.69 -7.93
CA PHE A 117 -6.42 2.64 -6.85
C PHE A 117 -5.10 3.41 -6.99
N LEU A 118 -4.00 2.70 -7.25
CA LEU A 118 -2.70 3.35 -7.43
C LEU A 118 -2.68 4.29 -8.64
N VAL A 119 -3.32 3.90 -9.73
CA VAL A 119 -3.44 4.74 -10.95
C VAL A 119 -4.26 6.00 -10.67
N ALA A 120 -5.42 5.87 -10.02
CA ALA A 120 -6.29 7.01 -9.71
C ALA A 120 -5.58 8.07 -8.87
N ASN A 121 -4.90 7.65 -7.80
CA ASN A 121 -4.17 8.56 -6.91
C ASN A 121 -2.95 9.22 -7.59
N ARG A 122 -2.28 8.50 -8.50
CA ARG A 122 -1.19 9.11 -9.29
C ARG A 122 -1.69 10.24 -10.18
N THR A 123 -2.84 10.04 -10.83
CA THR A 123 -3.45 11.06 -11.69
C THR A 123 -3.87 12.28 -10.88
N GLU A 124 -4.43 12.10 -9.69
CA GLU A 124 -4.77 13.21 -8.78
C GLU A 124 -3.53 13.99 -8.32
N ALA A 125 -2.44 13.29 -7.95
CA ALA A 125 -1.18 13.92 -7.56
C ALA A 125 -0.55 14.73 -8.70
N GLN A 126 -0.71 14.30 -9.96
CA GLN A 126 -0.24 15.02 -11.14
C GLN A 126 -1.16 16.20 -11.51
N ALA A 127 -2.48 16.04 -11.37
CA ALA A 127 -3.45 17.10 -11.64
C ALA A 127 -3.39 18.24 -10.61
N GLY A 128 -2.92 17.98 -9.39
CA GLY A 128 -2.69 19.00 -8.36
C GLY A 128 -1.39 19.82 -8.55
N GLY A 129 -0.53 19.45 -9.51
CA GLY A 129 0.75 20.10 -9.78
C GLY A 129 0.73 21.15 -10.90
N ASP A 130 -0.32 21.17 -11.73
CA ASP A 130 -0.52 22.15 -12.80
C ASP A 130 -1.83 22.91 -12.59
N ASP A 131 -1.70 24.09 -11.98
CA ASP A 131 -2.48 25.33 -12.19
C ASP A 131 -4.02 25.34 -12.12
N ASN A 132 -4.53 26.55 -11.90
CA ASN A 132 -5.91 26.98 -12.07
C ASN A 132 -6.68 26.24 -13.18
N GLY A 133 -7.81 25.58 -12.88
CA GLY A 133 -8.83 25.39 -13.92
C GLY A 133 -9.79 24.20 -13.90
N VAL A 134 -9.77 23.28 -12.92
CA VAL A 134 -10.59 22.05 -13.04
C VAL A 134 -11.90 22.08 -12.24
N SER A 135 -12.19 23.16 -11.50
CA SER A 135 -13.48 23.33 -10.79
C SER A 135 -14.69 23.60 -11.70
N GLY A 136 -14.50 23.67 -13.02
CA GLY A 136 -15.55 24.03 -14.00
C GLY A 136 -16.37 22.86 -14.55
N TRP A 137 -15.84 21.62 -14.57
CA TRP A 137 -16.50 20.51 -15.27
C TRP A 137 -17.59 19.83 -14.43
N PHE A 138 -17.37 19.62 -13.13
CA PHE A 138 -18.33 18.91 -12.28
C PHE A 138 -19.63 19.67 -12.01
N LYS A 139 -19.67 21.01 -12.15
CA LYS A 139 -20.89 21.80 -11.95
C LYS A 139 -21.94 21.64 -13.06
N ARG A 140 -21.61 21.00 -14.20
CA ARG A 140 -22.54 20.88 -15.34
C ARG A 140 -23.41 19.62 -15.35
N LEU A 141 -23.20 18.67 -14.43
CA LEU A 141 -23.96 17.40 -14.38
C LEU A 141 -25.08 17.36 -13.34
N ILE A 142 -25.18 18.34 -12.43
CA ILE A 142 -26.21 18.37 -11.38
C ILE A 142 -27.35 19.36 -11.69
N SER A 143 -27.21 20.20 -12.72
CA SER A 143 -28.30 21.05 -13.22
C SER A 143 -28.89 20.48 -14.51
N ARG A 144 -29.68 19.41 -14.42
CA ARG A 144 -30.75 19.11 -15.37
C ARG A 144 -31.88 18.35 -14.70
#